data_AF-A0A1I7FTZ4-F1
#
_entry.id   AF-A0A1I7FTZ4-F1
#
_cell.length_a   1.000
_cell.length_b   1.000
_cell.length_c   1.000
_cell.angle_alpha   90.00
_cell.angle_beta   90.00
_cell.angle_gamma   90.00
#
_symmetry.space_group_name_H-M   'P 1'
#
loop_
_entity.id
_entity.type
_entity.pdbx_description
1 polymer ?
#
loop_
_entity_poly.entity_id
_entity_poly.type
_entity_poly.pdbx_seq_one_letter_code
_entity_poly.pdbx_strand_id
1 'polypeptide(L)'
;MNLSLQHLFGIKSRAKHKSHAAPAPAVSEPPREGPATIEDGSANALRRQLIQVLLKDSMRRHGIPVHWLDCQMLLVSSASRGEGMYLRIIMKQWDLRMLTYALAFEKSLMVDITRFEPHASTWLYGISWQFEVGDSCPYQELPDHKVWENRPVQSGAQADLKQDLARMFAIRDADMLVRGADAAGNYEKTQPQILPPR
;
A
#
# COMPACT_ATOMS: atom_id res chain seq x y z
N MET A 1 2.57 -17.09 -36.76
CA MET A 1 2.08 -17.12 -35.36
C MET A 1 1.54 -15.72 -35.05
N ASN A 2 0.23 -15.54 -35.09
CA ASN A 2 -0.46 -14.28 -34.79
C ASN A 2 -1.70 -14.64 -33.95
N LEU A 3 -1.71 -14.29 -32.67
CA LEU A 3 -2.85 -14.45 -31.78
C LEU A 3 -3.57 -13.09 -31.66
N SER A 4 -4.84 -13.09 -32.04
CA SER A 4 -5.70 -11.91 -32.17
C SER A 4 -6.23 -11.43 -30.82
N LEU A 5 -6.02 -10.14 -30.51
CA LEU A 5 -6.38 -9.43 -29.27
C LEU A 5 -7.88 -9.13 -29.09
N GLN A 6 -8.75 -9.70 -29.92
CA GLN A 6 -10.17 -9.31 -29.98
C GLN A 6 -11.06 -9.93 -28.87
N HIS A 7 -10.52 -10.78 -28.01
CA HIS A 7 -11.30 -11.43 -26.95
C HIS A 7 -11.31 -10.70 -25.59
N LEU A 8 -10.55 -9.60 -25.43
CA LEU A 8 -10.40 -8.88 -24.16
C LEU A 8 -11.45 -7.79 -23.89
N PHE A 9 -12.20 -7.36 -24.90
CA PHE A 9 -13.22 -6.32 -24.75
C PHE A 9 -14.53 -6.80 -25.37
N GLY A 10 -15.49 -7.15 -24.52
CA GLY A 10 -16.81 -7.67 -24.90
C GLY A 10 -17.67 -6.66 -25.66
N ILE A 11 -17.32 -6.38 -26.92
CA ILE A 11 -18.13 -5.61 -27.85
C ILE A 11 -18.79 -6.61 -28.80
N LYS A 12 -20.00 -7.06 -28.45
CA LYS A 12 -20.84 -7.81 -29.39
C LYS A 12 -21.65 -6.81 -30.22
N SER A 13 -21.27 -6.64 -31.48
CA SER A 13 -22.10 -6.02 -32.51
C SER A 13 -23.37 -6.84 -32.71
N ARG A 14 -24.52 -6.15 -32.70
CA ARG A 14 -25.85 -6.73 -32.89
C ARG A 14 -26.13 -6.89 -34.39
N ALA A 15 -26.21 -8.12 -34.87
CA ALA A 15 -26.81 -8.44 -36.17
C ALA A 15 -27.86 -9.57 -36.01
N LYS A 16 -29.07 -9.31 -36.54
CA LYS A 16 -30.21 -10.25 -36.61
C LYS A 16 -29.96 -11.30 -37.70
N HIS A 17 -30.33 -12.56 -37.45
CA HIS A 17 -31.05 -13.41 -38.42
C HIS A 17 -31.74 -14.61 -37.72
N LYS A 18 -33.01 -14.85 -38.09
CA LYS A 18 -33.81 -16.11 -37.88
C LYS A 18 -33.19 -17.23 -38.76
N SER A 19 -33.28 -18.55 -38.53
CA SER A 19 -34.36 -19.43 -38.05
C SER A 19 -33.87 -20.90 -37.84
N HIS A 20 -34.73 -21.70 -37.17
CA HIS A 20 -34.92 -23.17 -37.20
C HIS A 20 -34.03 -24.13 -36.35
N ALA A 21 -34.67 -25.24 -35.96
CA ALA A 21 -34.52 -26.00 -34.72
C ALA A 21 -33.95 -27.43 -34.91
N ALA A 22 -33.27 -27.96 -33.88
CA ALA A 22 -33.32 -29.36 -33.41
C ALA A 22 -32.45 -29.53 -32.12
N PRO A 23 -32.76 -30.46 -31.17
CA PRO A 23 -32.05 -30.58 -29.89
C PRO A 23 -31.14 -31.82 -29.78
N ALA A 24 -29.92 -31.66 -29.24
CA ALA A 24 -29.08 -32.64 -28.49
C ALA A 24 -27.62 -32.14 -28.37
N PRO A 25 -26.76 -32.70 -27.48
CA PRO A 25 -26.92 -33.05 -26.08
C PRO A 25 -26.08 -32.12 -25.16
N ALA A 26 -26.27 -32.23 -23.85
CA ALA A 26 -25.60 -31.42 -22.83
C ALA A 26 -24.07 -31.63 -22.83
N VAL A 27 -23.33 -30.62 -23.30
CA VAL A 27 -21.90 -30.46 -23.08
C VAL A 27 -21.74 -29.54 -21.88
N SER A 28 -21.18 -30.10 -20.80
CA SER A 28 -20.76 -29.38 -19.61
C SER A 28 -19.76 -28.27 -19.98
N GLU A 29 -20.22 -27.01 -19.94
CA GLU A 29 -19.36 -25.83 -20.05
C GLU A 29 -18.40 -25.77 -18.83
N PRO A 30 -17.12 -25.40 -19.04
CA PRO A 30 -16.22 -25.08 -17.94
C PRO A 30 -16.70 -23.83 -17.18
N PRO A 31 -16.32 -23.64 -15.89
CA PRO A 31 -16.80 -22.53 -15.09
C PRO A 31 -16.38 -21.22 -15.73
N ARG A 32 -17.36 -20.42 -16.13
CA ARG A 32 -17.14 -19.02 -16.53
C ARG A 32 -16.83 -18.24 -15.25
N GLU A 33 -15.55 -18.03 -14.96
CA GLU A 33 -15.08 -17.00 -14.01
C GLU A 33 -15.31 -15.61 -14.63
N GLY A 34 -16.57 -15.20 -14.71
CA GLY A 34 -16.93 -13.80 -14.85
C GLY A 34 -16.97 -13.14 -13.46
N PRO A 35 -16.71 -11.82 -13.34
CA PRO A 35 -16.85 -11.14 -12.07
C PRO A 35 -18.29 -11.33 -11.57
N ALA A 36 -18.43 -12.00 -10.42
CA ALA A 36 -19.73 -12.24 -9.80
C ALA A 36 -20.42 -10.88 -9.59
N THR A 37 -21.61 -10.73 -10.20
CA THR A 37 -22.42 -9.52 -10.10
C THR A 37 -22.83 -9.32 -8.65
N ILE A 38 -22.45 -8.18 -8.08
CA ILE A 38 -22.73 -7.88 -6.67
C ILE A 38 -24.17 -7.40 -6.59
N GLU A 39 -25.05 -8.23 -6.02
CA GLU A 39 -26.45 -7.87 -5.79
C GLU A 39 -26.57 -6.69 -4.79
N ASP A 40 -27.45 -5.75 -5.10
CA ASP A 40 -27.75 -4.60 -4.23
C ASP A 40 -28.44 -5.07 -2.95
N GLY A 41 -27.82 -4.78 -1.80
CA GLY A 41 -28.23 -5.25 -0.47
C GLY A 41 -27.37 -6.39 0.10
N SER A 42 -26.44 -6.94 -0.67
CA SER A 42 -25.49 -7.95 -0.19
C SER A 42 -24.44 -7.37 0.78
N ALA A 43 -23.80 -8.23 1.59
CA ALA A 43 -22.67 -7.83 2.44
C ALA A 43 -21.54 -7.16 1.63
N ASN A 44 -21.35 -7.55 0.38
CA ASN A 44 -20.36 -6.96 -0.52
C ASN A 44 -20.75 -5.53 -0.95
N ALA A 45 -22.04 -5.23 -1.08
CA ALA A 45 -22.52 -3.87 -1.33
C ALA A 45 -22.23 -2.94 -0.13
N LEU A 46 -22.44 -3.43 1.10
CA LEU A 46 -22.11 -2.67 2.31
C LEU A 46 -20.59 -2.44 2.44
N ARG A 47 -19.78 -3.47 2.20
CA ARG A 47 -18.30 -3.36 2.19
C ARG A 47 -17.82 -2.32 1.16
N ARG A 48 -18.44 -2.28 -0.02
CA ARG A 48 -18.15 -1.26 -1.05
C ARG A 48 -18.43 0.14 -0.53
N GLN A 49 -19.61 0.36 0.05
CA GLN A 49 -20.02 1.66 0.57
C GLN A 49 -19.09 2.12 1.69
N LEU A 50 -18.75 1.22 2.62
CA LEU A 50 -17.78 1.49 3.69
C LEU A 50 -16.45 1.97 3.10
N ILE A 51 -15.87 1.20 2.17
CA ILE A 51 -14.58 1.54 1.57
C ILE A 51 -14.65 2.87 0.81
N GLN A 52 -15.72 3.14 0.05
CA GLN A 52 -15.91 4.41 -0.65
C GLN A 52 -15.96 5.60 0.30
N VAL A 53 -16.65 5.45 1.44
CA VAL A 53 -16.73 6.50 2.48
C VAL A 53 -15.36 6.71 3.13
N LEU A 54 -14.66 5.63 3.50
CA LEU A 54 -13.35 5.72 4.14
C LEU A 54 -12.28 6.31 3.21
N LEU A 55 -12.32 5.95 1.92
CA LEU A 55 -11.41 6.54 0.93
C LEU A 55 -11.64 8.05 0.81
N LYS A 56 -12.90 8.47 0.68
CA LYS A 56 -13.25 9.90 0.59
C LYS A 56 -12.89 10.67 1.87
N ASP A 57 -13.12 10.09 3.04
CA ASP A 57 -12.74 10.70 4.30
C ASP A 57 -11.22 10.80 4.44
N SER A 58 -10.48 9.74 4.09
CA SER A 58 -9.01 9.75 4.09
C SER A 58 -8.45 10.85 3.17
N MET A 59 -8.95 10.95 1.94
CA MET A 59 -8.57 12.04 1.02
C MET A 59 -8.83 13.42 1.63
N ARG A 60 -10.03 13.64 2.20
CA ARG A 60 -10.40 14.91 2.83
C ARG A 60 -9.49 15.25 4.01
N ARG A 61 -9.18 14.30 4.89
CA ARG A 61 -8.31 14.49 6.06
C ARG A 61 -6.88 14.84 5.68
N HIS A 62 -6.38 14.31 4.57
CA HIS A 62 -5.02 14.58 4.07
C HIS A 62 -4.95 15.71 3.03
N GLY A 63 -6.06 16.39 2.73
CA GLY A 63 -6.08 17.49 1.75
C GLY A 63 -5.90 17.05 0.30
N ILE A 64 -6.17 15.78 -0.02
CA ILE A 64 -6.10 15.23 -1.38
C ILE A 64 -7.41 15.59 -2.10
N PRO A 65 -7.37 16.19 -3.30
CA PRO A 65 -8.59 16.50 -4.05
C PRO A 65 -9.39 15.23 -4.39
N VAL A 66 -10.69 15.24 -4.11
CA VAL A 66 -11.57 14.05 -4.20
C VAL A 66 -11.63 13.45 -5.61
N HIS A 67 -11.37 14.25 -6.66
CA HIS A 67 -11.39 13.79 -8.05
C HIS A 67 -10.06 13.13 -8.48
N TRP A 68 -9.04 13.11 -7.63
CA TRP A 68 -7.74 12.50 -7.96
C TRP A 68 -7.75 10.99 -7.89
N LEU A 69 -8.53 10.42 -6.96
CA LEU A 69 -8.61 8.98 -6.76
C LEU A 69 -10.06 8.52 -6.87
N ASP A 70 -10.23 7.40 -7.55
CA ASP A 70 -11.47 6.62 -7.56
C ASP A 70 -11.18 5.22 -7.01
N CYS A 71 -12.21 4.42 -6.78
CA CYS A 71 -12.01 3.03 -6.38
C CYS A 71 -13.04 2.06 -6.95
N GLN A 72 -12.56 0.85 -7.22
CA GLN A 72 -13.38 -0.27 -7.62
C GLN A 72 -13.11 -1.46 -6.71
N MET A 73 -14.16 -2.19 -6.36
CA MET A 73 -14.03 -3.47 -5.66
C MET A 73 -14.18 -4.60 -6.64
N LEU A 74 -13.19 -5.49 -6.65
CA LEU A 74 -13.13 -6.64 -7.54
C LEU A 74 -13.40 -7.89 -6.70
N LEU A 75 -14.54 -8.55 -6.95
CA LEU A 75 -14.84 -9.84 -6.33
C LEU A 75 -13.98 -10.92 -6.99
N VAL A 76 -13.38 -11.78 -6.17
CA VAL A 76 -12.54 -12.88 -6.63
C VAL A 76 -12.87 -14.13 -5.83
N SER A 77 -13.14 -15.23 -6.53
CA SER A 77 -13.18 -16.57 -5.95
C SER A 77 -11.80 -17.21 -6.13
N SER A 78 -11.18 -17.64 -5.03
CA SER A 78 -9.92 -18.37 -5.07
C SER A 78 -10.12 -19.78 -4.53
N ALA A 79 -9.58 -20.79 -5.23
CA ALA A 79 -9.59 -22.17 -4.74
C ALA A 79 -8.86 -22.34 -3.40
N SER A 80 -7.87 -21.50 -3.09
CA SER A 80 -7.04 -21.60 -1.89
C SER A 80 -7.50 -20.70 -0.74
N ARG A 81 -8.11 -19.54 -1.03
CA ARG A 81 -8.55 -18.57 -0.02
C ARG A 81 -10.07 -18.42 0.11
N GLY A 82 -10.84 -19.02 -0.80
CA GLY A 82 -12.28 -18.80 -0.88
C GLY A 82 -12.63 -17.48 -1.55
N GLU A 83 -13.88 -17.03 -1.36
CA GLU A 83 -14.38 -15.77 -1.90
C GLU A 83 -13.85 -14.57 -1.12
N GLY A 84 -13.34 -13.59 -1.83
CA GLY A 84 -12.92 -12.31 -1.27
C GLY A 84 -12.85 -11.24 -2.33
N MET A 85 -12.15 -10.16 -2.01
CA MET A 85 -12.15 -8.94 -2.80
C MET A 85 -10.78 -8.29 -2.80
N TYR A 86 -10.48 -7.63 -3.91
CA TYR A 86 -9.40 -6.64 -3.99
C TYR A 86 -9.99 -5.25 -4.13
N LEU A 87 -9.40 -4.30 -3.41
CA LEU A 87 -9.64 -2.89 -3.64
C LEU A 87 -8.67 -2.42 -4.72
N ARG A 88 -9.21 -1.88 -5.82
CA ARG A 88 -8.42 -1.19 -6.83
C ARG A 88 -8.61 0.31 -6.69
N ILE A 89 -7.56 1.02 -6.29
CA ILE A 89 -7.52 2.48 -6.28
C ILE A 89 -7.09 2.94 -7.68
N ILE A 90 -7.86 3.83 -8.28
CA ILE A 90 -7.63 4.36 -9.62
C ILE A 90 -7.18 5.81 -9.49
N MET A 91 -5.92 6.08 -9.84
CA MET A 91 -5.38 7.43 -9.85
C MET A 91 -5.73 8.12 -11.17
N LYS A 92 -6.55 9.17 -11.09
CA LYS A 92 -7.08 9.95 -12.22
C LYS A 92 -6.24 11.18 -12.56
N GLN A 93 -5.35 11.59 -11.66
CA GLN A 93 -4.48 12.75 -11.83
C GLN A 93 -3.05 12.39 -11.48
N TRP A 94 -2.11 12.76 -12.35
CA TRP A 94 -0.69 12.64 -12.07
C TRP A 94 -0.23 13.73 -11.11
N ASP A 95 0.26 13.32 -9.94
CA ASP A 95 0.96 14.22 -9.02
C ASP A 95 2.06 13.43 -8.30
N LEU A 96 3.29 13.97 -8.31
CA LEU A 96 4.44 13.31 -7.70
C LEU A 96 4.28 13.12 -6.18
N ARG A 97 3.57 14.01 -5.49
CA ARG A 97 3.32 13.87 -4.04
C ARG A 97 2.44 12.66 -3.81
N MET A 98 1.37 12.49 -4.61
CA MET A 98 0.49 11.33 -4.48
C MET A 98 1.24 10.02 -4.73
N LEU A 99 2.08 9.96 -5.76
CA LEU A 99 2.93 8.80 -6.05
C LEU A 99 3.94 8.51 -4.93
N THR A 100 4.58 9.55 -4.41
CA THR A 100 5.55 9.44 -3.30
C THR A 100 4.90 8.89 -2.04
N TYR A 101 3.66 9.28 -1.77
CA TYR A 101 2.93 8.90 -0.55
C TYR A 101 1.88 7.80 -0.75
N ALA A 102 1.81 7.17 -1.92
CA ALA A 102 0.79 6.17 -2.24
C ALA A 102 0.76 5.01 -1.22
N LEU A 103 1.93 4.48 -0.86
CA LEU A 103 2.03 3.40 0.13
C LEU A 103 1.65 3.88 1.54
N ALA A 104 1.98 5.12 1.91
CA ALA A 104 1.60 5.68 3.20
C ALA A 104 0.08 5.86 3.29
N PHE A 105 -0.53 6.36 2.22
CA PHE A 105 -1.98 6.49 2.08
C PHE A 105 -2.67 5.12 2.16
N GLU A 106 -2.16 4.11 1.44
CA GLU A 106 -2.67 2.74 1.48
C GLU A 106 -2.65 2.17 2.90
N LYS A 107 -1.53 2.32 3.62
CA LYS A 107 -1.40 1.89 5.02
C LYS A 107 -2.42 2.60 5.91
N SER A 108 -2.56 3.92 5.78
CA SER A 108 -3.54 4.68 6.56
C SER A 108 -4.97 4.20 6.29
N LEU A 109 -5.33 4.02 5.02
CA LEU A 109 -6.65 3.53 4.62
C LEU A 109 -6.92 2.12 5.17
N MET A 110 -5.92 1.24 5.15
CA MET A 110 -6.06 -0.10 5.73
C MET A 110 -6.30 -0.05 7.24
N VAL A 111 -5.61 0.84 7.97
CA VAL A 111 -5.86 1.05 9.41
C VAL A 111 -7.30 1.49 9.64
N ASP A 112 -7.81 2.43 8.84
CA ASP A 112 -9.21 2.85 8.97
C ASP A 112 -10.17 1.71 8.67
N ILE A 113 -9.96 0.95 7.59
CA ILE A 113 -10.82 -0.18 7.23
C ILE A 113 -10.87 -1.20 8.38
N THR A 114 -9.72 -1.60 8.92
CA THR A 114 -9.66 -2.56 10.04
C THR A 114 -10.28 -2.00 11.32
N ARG A 115 -10.24 -0.68 11.53
CA ARG A 115 -10.90 -0.03 12.69
C ARG A 115 -12.42 -0.13 12.62
N PHE A 116 -13.01 0.05 11.44
CA PHE A 116 -14.46 -0.04 11.25
C PHE A 116 -14.95 -1.47 11.08
N GLU A 117 -14.14 -2.33 10.47
CA GLU A 117 -14.47 -3.74 10.23
C GLU A 117 -13.26 -4.62 10.60
N PRO A 118 -13.20 -5.09 11.87
CA PRO A 118 -12.03 -5.81 12.41
C PRO A 118 -11.69 -7.11 11.68
N HIS A 119 -12.65 -7.68 10.94
CA HIS A 119 -12.47 -8.93 10.20
C HIS A 119 -12.14 -8.68 8.72
N ALA A 120 -11.70 -7.47 8.35
CA ALA A 120 -11.50 -7.07 6.96
C ALA A 120 -10.52 -7.98 6.24
N SER A 121 -9.51 -8.49 6.93
CA SER A 121 -8.53 -9.43 6.39
C SER A 121 -9.14 -10.75 5.89
N THR A 122 -10.35 -11.10 6.31
CA THR A 122 -11.03 -12.33 5.87
C THR A 122 -11.63 -12.21 4.47
N TRP A 123 -11.92 -10.98 4.01
CA TRP A 123 -12.57 -10.75 2.72
C TRP A 123 -11.84 -9.71 1.86
N LEU A 124 -10.97 -8.87 2.39
CA LEU A 124 -10.14 -7.92 1.66
C LEU A 124 -8.74 -8.49 1.53
N TYR A 125 -8.42 -9.01 0.35
CA TYR A 125 -7.15 -9.69 0.10
C TYR A 125 -5.99 -8.73 -0.18
N GLY A 126 -6.28 -7.49 -0.56
CA GLY A 126 -5.26 -6.47 -0.74
C GLY A 126 -5.77 -5.23 -1.48
N ILE A 127 -4.86 -4.27 -1.62
CA ILE A 127 -5.05 -3.03 -2.38
C ILE A 127 -4.16 -3.10 -3.61
N SER A 128 -4.69 -2.63 -4.74
CA SER A 128 -3.98 -2.52 -6.02
C SER A 128 -4.13 -1.11 -6.56
N TRP A 129 -3.13 -0.64 -7.30
CA TRP A 129 -3.12 0.67 -7.93
C TRP A 129 -3.27 0.55 -9.44
N GLN A 130 -4.16 1.36 -10.01
CA GLN A 130 -4.29 1.55 -11.45
C GLN A 130 -4.12 3.03 -11.75
N PHE A 131 -3.39 3.34 -12.81
CA PHE A 131 -3.14 4.72 -13.24
C PHE A 131 -3.95 5.01 -14.50
N GLU A 132 -4.95 5.87 -14.37
CA GLU A 132 -5.77 6.40 -15.47
C GLU A 132 -5.59 7.93 -15.52
N VAL A 133 -4.34 8.36 -15.65
CA VAL A 133 -3.94 9.77 -15.52
C VAL A 133 -4.05 10.59 -16.81
N GLY A 134 -4.36 9.95 -17.95
CA GLY A 134 -4.44 10.61 -19.25
C GLY A 134 -3.19 11.44 -19.56
N ASP A 135 -3.39 12.66 -20.07
CA ASP A 135 -2.32 13.58 -20.45
C ASP A 135 -1.73 14.39 -19.27
N SER A 136 -2.17 14.14 -18.02
CA SER A 136 -1.64 14.88 -16.86
C SER A 136 -0.21 14.49 -16.49
N CYS A 137 0.27 13.34 -16.96
CA CYS A 137 1.64 12.89 -16.74
C CYS A 137 2.60 13.61 -17.71
N PRO A 138 3.61 14.36 -17.22
CA PRO A 138 4.58 15.02 -18.08
C PRO A 138 5.64 14.06 -18.63
N TYR A 139 5.74 12.84 -18.08
CA TYR A 139 6.74 11.85 -18.47
C TYR A 139 6.19 10.96 -19.59
N GLN A 140 6.50 11.31 -20.83
CA GLN A 140 6.09 10.56 -22.03
C GLN A 140 7.07 9.44 -22.38
N GLU A 141 8.33 9.59 -21.97
CA GLU A 141 9.40 8.62 -22.24
C GLU A 141 10.02 8.15 -20.92
N LEU A 142 10.48 6.90 -20.92
CA LEU A 142 11.22 6.36 -19.78
C LEU A 142 12.60 7.00 -19.72
N PRO A 143 13.10 7.32 -18.51
CA PRO A 143 14.46 7.79 -18.35
C PRO A 143 15.45 6.71 -18.77
N ASP A 144 16.68 7.13 -19.08
CA ASP A 144 17.79 6.19 -19.29
C ASP A 144 17.96 5.26 -18.08
N HIS A 145 18.30 3.99 -18.34
CA HIS A 145 18.43 2.95 -17.33
C HIS A 145 19.38 3.32 -16.17
N LYS A 146 20.39 4.17 -16.43
CA LYS A 146 21.35 4.63 -15.41
C LYS A 146 20.70 5.39 -14.26
N VAL A 147 19.50 5.93 -14.44
CA VAL A 147 18.75 6.60 -13.37
C VAL A 147 18.37 5.62 -12.25
N TRP A 148 18.26 4.33 -12.55
CA TRP A 148 17.91 3.28 -11.58
C TRP A 148 19.13 2.61 -10.95
N GLU A 149 20.34 2.91 -11.42
CA GLU A 149 21.56 2.40 -10.81
C GLU A 149 21.78 3.11 -9.47
N ASN A 150 22.09 2.32 -8.44
CA ASN A 150 22.42 2.86 -7.13
C ASN A 150 23.66 3.74 -7.27
N ARG A 151 23.49 5.06 -7.14
CA ARG A 151 24.62 5.97 -7.01
C ARG A 151 25.39 5.51 -5.76
N PRO A 152 26.67 5.12 -5.86
CA PRO A 152 27.44 4.74 -4.68
C PRO A 152 27.40 5.93 -3.73
N VAL A 153 26.90 5.70 -2.52
CA VAL A 153 26.97 6.67 -1.43
C VAL A 153 28.45 7.03 -1.33
N GLN A 154 28.79 8.28 -1.66
CA GLN A 154 30.18 8.73 -1.65
C GLN A 154 30.74 8.47 -0.25
N SER A 155 31.59 7.45 -0.14
CA SER A 155 32.17 6.95 1.10
C SER A 155 33.02 7.99 1.85
N GLY A 156 33.33 9.12 1.21
CA GLY A 156 34.02 10.25 1.84
C GLY A 156 33.23 10.88 3.00
N ALA A 157 31.90 10.98 2.90
CA ALA A 157 31.09 11.63 3.94
C ALA A 157 31.01 10.80 5.25
N GLN A 158 31.16 9.47 5.17
CA GLN A 158 31.20 8.60 6.36
C GLN A 158 32.52 8.70 7.12
N ALA A 159 33.64 8.93 6.41
CA ALA A 159 34.94 9.12 7.05
C ALA A 159 34.94 10.42 7.87
N ASP A 160 34.42 11.50 7.30
CA ASP A 160 34.31 12.79 7.98
C ASP A 160 33.39 12.72 9.21
N LEU A 161 32.20 12.10 9.09
CA LEU A 161 31.28 11.92 10.23
C LEU A 161 31.88 11.10 11.36
N LYS A 162 32.64 10.04 11.04
CA LYS A 162 33.29 9.21 12.05
C LYS A 162 34.41 9.97 12.76
N GLN A 163 35.14 10.81 12.03
CA GLN A 163 36.18 11.66 12.59
C GLN A 163 35.59 12.76 13.49
N ASP A 164 34.47 13.35 13.10
CA ASP A 164 33.78 14.38 13.87
C ASP A 164 33.16 13.81 15.16
N LEU A 165 32.56 12.61 15.08
CA LEU A 165 32.10 11.87 16.26
C LEU A 165 33.24 11.55 17.23
N ALA A 166 34.38 11.07 16.72
CA ALA A 166 35.54 10.79 17.54
C ALA A 166 36.07 12.05 18.26
N ARG A 167 36.05 13.21 17.60
CA ARG A 167 36.38 14.50 18.23
C ARG A 167 35.39 14.88 19.33
N MET A 168 34.10 14.71 19.10
CA MET A 168 33.08 15.01 20.12
C MET A 168 33.23 14.13 21.37
N PHE A 169 33.52 12.84 21.21
CA PHE A 169 33.79 11.95 22.35
C PHE A 169 35.07 12.33 23.09
N ALA A 170 36.14 12.67 22.38
CA ALA A 170 37.39 13.11 23.00
C ALA A 170 37.22 14.40 23.82
N ILE A 171 36.42 15.36 23.34
CA ILE A 171 36.10 16.59 24.07
C ILE A 171 35.31 16.26 25.35
N ARG A 172 34.32 15.37 25.25
CA ARG A 172 33.53 14.93 26.41
C ARG A 172 34.40 14.22 27.45
N ASP A 173 35.29 13.34 27.02
CA ASP A 173 36.16 12.59 27.92
C ASP A 173 37.17 13.52 28.61
N ALA A 174 37.69 14.53 27.90
CA ALA A 174 38.52 15.56 28.50
C ALA A 174 37.77 16.42 29.53
N ASP A 175 36.53 16.85 29.23
CA ASP A 175 35.70 17.61 30.18
C ASP A 175 35.31 16.77 31.40
N MET A 176 35.04 15.46 31.21
CA MET A 176 34.80 14.51 32.30
C MET A 176 36.03 14.33 33.21
N LEU A 177 37.23 14.29 32.65
CA LEU A 177 38.46 14.18 33.43
C LEU A 177 38.78 15.47 34.21
N VAL A 178 38.52 16.64 33.62
CA VAL A 178 38.70 17.94 34.28
C VAL A 178 37.70 18.09 35.43
N ARG A 179 36.42 17.73 35.23
CA ARG A 179 35.38 17.79 36.26
C ARG A 179 35.50 16.68 37.31
N GLY A 180 36.05 15.52 36.94
CA GLY A 180 36.26 14.38 37.84
C GLY A 180 37.39 14.62 38.86
N ALA A 181 38.35 15.50 38.56
CA ALA A 181 39.39 15.90 39.50
C ALA A 181 38.85 16.76 40.65
N ASP A 182 37.81 17.57 40.40
CA ASP A 182 37.15 18.40 41.42
C ASP A 182 35.97 17.69 42.11
N ALA A 183 35.48 16.57 41.55
CA ALA A 183 34.34 15.80 42.06
C ALA A 183 34.73 14.54 42.85
N ALA A 184 35.95 14.46 43.39
CA ALA A 184 36.33 13.45 44.40
C ALA A 184 35.73 13.78 45.79
N GLY A 185 34.50 14.29 45.83
CA GLY A 185 33.75 14.53 47.05
C GLY A 185 32.99 13.28 47.48
N ASN A 186 33.51 12.59 48.51
CA ASN A 186 32.82 11.71 49.45
C ASN A 186 31.54 10.98 48.96
N TYR A 187 31.66 10.11 47.97
CA TYR A 187 30.64 9.07 47.76
C TYR A 187 30.85 7.97 48.80
N GLU A 188 30.03 7.93 49.84
CA GLU A 188 30.02 6.80 50.78
C GLU A 188 29.65 5.51 50.04
N LYS A 189 30.38 4.43 50.33
CA LYS A 189 30.07 3.08 49.81
C LYS A 189 28.67 2.69 50.26
N THR A 190 27.76 2.49 49.31
CA THR A 190 26.44 1.92 49.54
C THR A 190 26.57 0.56 50.22
N GLN A 191 26.10 0.44 51.45
CA GLN A 191 26.02 -0.84 52.15
C GLN A 191 24.69 -1.53 51.83
N PRO A 192 24.69 -2.86 51.60
CA PRO A 192 23.48 -3.61 51.34
C PRO A 192 22.59 -3.62 52.59
N GLN A 193 21.31 -3.27 52.41
CA GLN A 193 20.30 -3.29 53.46
C GLN A 193 19.95 -4.75 53.83
N ILE A 194 20.27 -5.16 55.06
CA ILE A 194 19.94 -6.49 55.58
C ILE A 194 18.48 -6.46 56.09
N LEU A 195 17.62 -7.26 55.46
CA LEU A 195 16.23 -7.45 55.88
C LEU A 195 16.16 -8.41 57.09
N PRO A 196 15.30 -8.15 58.08
CA PRO A 196 15.14 -9.04 59.23
C PRO A 196 14.47 -10.37 58.83
N PRO A 197 14.84 -11.50 59.48
CA PRO A 197 14.23 -12.80 59.22
C PRO A 197 12.78 -12.85 59.73
N ARG A 198 11.95 -13.61 59.01
CA ARG A 198 10.51 -13.84 59.27
C ARG A 198 10.25 -14.63 60.54
#